data_AF-A0A5S3Z8D2-F1
#
_entry.id   AF-A0A5S3Z8D2-F1
#
_cell.length_a   1.000
_cell.length_b   1.000
_cell.length_c   1.000
_cell.angle_alpha   90.00
_cell.angle_beta   90.00
_cell.angle_gamma   90.00
#
_symmetry.space_group_name_H-M   'P 1'
#
loop_
_entity.id
_entity.type
_entity.pdbx_description
1 polymer ?
#
loop_
_entity_poly.entity_id
_entity_poly.type
_entity_poly.pdbx_seq_one_letter_code
_entity_poly.pdbx_strand_id
1 'polypeptide(L)'
;MRLLIRLAPGSVQPQLPDEPHYFSEQSVVTIDGHQYLYAYYHGGKYVHSDYDVDAYLASMSPKAIPYVPIKEIAVTGDTVERGKGGIWWLAQNSTFELRGVAALPDSEMIVIIERIIDGEQVIDDIRARAVIADNTITVRGQFSQSGNYIISASRLNKGLESIEAPFRLAFETVEFDAYVA
;
A
#
# COMPACT_ATOMS: atom_id res chain seq x y z
N MET A 1 25.91 -1.18 24.68
CA MET A 1 24.83 -0.19 24.45
C MET A 1 25.00 0.37 23.05
N ARG A 2 23.91 0.69 22.34
CA ARG A 2 24.01 1.35 21.04
C ARG A 2 24.13 2.86 21.24
N LEU A 3 24.88 3.52 20.37
CA LEU A 3 25.13 4.96 20.41
C LEU A 3 25.10 5.54 18.99
N LEU A 4 24.70 6.81 18.90
CA LEU A 4 24.86 7.67 17.75
C LEU A 4 25.72 8.85 18.18
N ILE A 5 26.95 8.93 17.67
CA ILE A 5 27.90 9.99 18.01
C ILE A 5 28.02 10.93 16.81
N ARG A 6 27.73 12.21 17.00
CA ARG A 6 27.73 13.20 15.91
C ARG A 6 29.16 13.39 15.39
N LEU A 7 29.32 13.30 14.08
CA LEU A 7 30.59 13.55 13.41
C LEU A 7 30.73 15.03 13.08
N ALA A 8 31.85 15.62 13.46
CA ALA A 8 32.18 17.00 13.11
C ALA A 8 32.57 17.10 11.62
N PRO A 9 31.98 18.04 10.85
CA PRO A 9 32.33 18.24 9.45
C PRO A 9 33.83 18.47 9.26
N GLY A 10 34.43 17.81 8.27
CA GLY A 10 35.86 17.95 7.95
C GLY A 10 36.83 17.16 8.85
N SER A 11 36.33 16.33 9.76
CA SER A 11 37.19 15.44 10.57
C SER A 11 37.65 14.24 9.74
N VAL A 12 38.95 13.91 9.83
CA VAL A 12 39.54 12.73 9.15
C VAL A 12 39.22 11.43 9.91
N GLN A 13 38.92 11.52 11.21
CA GLN A 13 38.50 10.40 12.06
C GLN A 13 37.44 10.85 13.08
N PRO A 14 36.52 9.97 13.51
CA PRO A 14 35.57 10.26 14.59
C PRO A 14 36.29 10.62 15.90
N GLN A 15 35.86 11.69 16.56
CA GLN A 15 36.30 11.98 17.93
C GLN A 15 35.51 11.08 18.90
N LEU A 16 36.06 9.91 19.19
CA LEU A 16 35.42 8.95 20.07
C LEU A 16 35.57 9.37 21.54
N PRO A 17 34.52 9.21 22.36
CA PRO A 17 34.56 9.54 23.78
C PRO A 17 35.32 8.49 24.62
N ASP A 18 35.78 7.40 24.01
CA ASP A 18 36.57 6.35 24.64
C ASP A 18 37.49 5.66 23.61
N GLU A 19 38.25 4.65 24.05
CA GLU A 19 39.17 3.93 23.17
C GLU A 19 38.44 3.20 22.01
N PRO A 20 38.96 3.27 20.76
CA PRO A 20 38.26 2.78 19.58
C PRO A 20 37.84 1.30 19.63
N HIS A 21 38.60 0.44 20.30
CA HIS A 21 38.27 -0.98 20.40
C HIS A 21 37.06 -1.28 21.27
N TYR A 22 36.52 -0.28 22.00
CA TYR A 22 35.26 -0.40 22.73
C TYR A 22 34.02 -0.19 21.85
N PHE A 23 34.19 0.18 20.59
CA PHE A 23 33.11 0.45 19.63
C PHE A 23 33.12 -0.62 18.53
N SER A 24 32.13 -1.49 18.51
CA SER A 24 31.91 -2.50 17.47
C SER A 24 30.71 -2.15 16.59
N GLU A 25 30.51 -2.89 15.49
CA GLU A 25 29.35 -2.71 14.59
C GLU A 25 29.18 -1.27 14.09
N GLN A 26 30.29 -0.65 13.72
CA GLN A 26 30.35 0.77 13.35
C GLN A 26 29.79 1.00 11.94
N SER A 27 28.93 2.01 11.80
CA SER A 27 28.50 2.55 10.52
C SER A 27 28.28 4.06 10.59
N VAL A 28 28.43 4.75 9.46
CA VAL A 28 28.09 6.17 9.37
C VAL A 28 26.69 6.30 8.80
N VAL A 29 25.84 7.05 9.49
CA VAL A 29 24.43 7.25 9.16
C VAL A 29 24.12 8.73 9.07
N THR A 30 23.15 9.12 8.25
CA THR A 30 22.73 10.52 8.10
C THR A 30 21.36 10.71 8.74
N ILE A 31 21.25 11.63 9.69
CA ILE A 31 20.02 11.99 10.38
C ILE A 31 19.89 13.51 10.34
N ASP A 32 18.78 14.02 9.82
CA ASP A 32 18.51 15.47 9.66
C ASP A 32 19.65 16.27 9.01
N GLY A 33 20.30 15.67 8.00
CA GLY A 33 21.43 16.30 7.27
C GLY A 33 22.76 16.30 8.03
N HIS A 34 22.85 15.64 9.18
CA HIS A 34 24.08 15.47 9.95
C HIS A 34 24.54 14.01 9.93
N GLN A 35 25.86 13.82 9.91
CA GLN A 35 26.46 12.48 9.97
C GLN A 35 26.68 12.06 11.42
N TYR A 36 26.37 10.80 11.72
CA TYR A 36 26.57 10.17 13.01
C TYR A 36 27.31 8.85 12.83
N LEU A 37 28.20 8.53 13.77
CA LEU A 37 28.71 7.18 13.96
C LEU A 37 27.68 6.41 14.78
N TYR A 38 27.00 5.47 14.14
CA TYR A 38 26.23 4.44 14.81
C TYR A 38 27.17 3.30 15.21
N ALA A 39 27.19 2.93 16.49
CA ALA A 39 28.07 1.88 16.99
C ALA A 39 27.47 1.17 18.22
N TYR A 40 27.94 -0.05 18.45
CA TYR A 40 27.74 -0.78 19.70
C TYR A 40 28.93 -0.54 20.64
N TYR A 41 28.70 0.15 21.75
CA TYR A 41 29.70 0.41 22.78
C TYR A 41 29.65 -0.61 23.91
N HIS A 42 30.80 -1.18 24.26
CA HIS A 42 30.95 -2.19 25.32
C HIS A 42 32.04 -1.83 26.35
N GLY A 43 32.46 -0.56 26.42
CA GLY A 43 33.39 -0.07 27.43
C GLY A 43 32.69 0.21 28.78
N GLY A 44 33.51 0.50 29.80
CA GLY A 44 33.04 0.72 31.17
C GLY A 44 32.71 2.17 31.51
N LYS A 45 32.97 3.14 30.61
CA LYS A 45 32.67 4.55 30.86
C LYS A 45 31.20 4.84 30.58
N TYR A 46 30.67 5.87 31.25
CA TYR A 46 29.38 6.43 30.88
C TYR A 46 29.55 7.29 29.62
N VAL A 47 28.93 6.86 28.52
CA VAL A 47 28.95 7.56 27.24
C VAL A 47 27.50 7.92 26.88
N HIS A 48 27.27 9.18 26.51
CA HIS A 48 25.97 9.66 26.04
C HIS A 48 25.87 9.54 24.51
N SER A 49 24.68 9.23 24.02
CA SER A 49 24.38 9.25 22.59
C SER A 49 23.94 10.67 22.21
N ASP A 50 24.49 11.24 21.15
CA ASP A 50 24.12 12.57 20.64
C ASP A 50 22.75 12.59 19.94
N TYR A 51 22.16 11.41 19.74
CA TYR A 51 20.82 11.24 19.18
C TYR A 51 20.08 10.08 19.87
N ASP A 52 18.75 10.14 19.91
CA ASP A 52 17.90 9.07 20.45
C ASP A 52 17.99 7.82 19.55
N VAL A 53 18.66 6.80 20.07
CA VAL A 53 18.91 5.55 19.35
C VAL A 53 17.61 4.79 19.08
N ASP A 54 16.66 4.80 20.00
CA ASP A 54 15.40 4.09 19.83
C ASP A 54 14.54 4.78 18.77
N ALA A 55 14.52 6.11 18.75
CA ALA A 55 13.88 6.88 17.69
C ALA A 55 14.52 6.63 16.32
N TYR A 56 15.86 6.56 16.25
CA TYR A 56 16.57 6.21 15.01
C TYR A 56 16.21 4.80 14.53
N LEU A 57 16.27 3.80 15.39
CA LEU A 57 15.93 2.41 15.04
C LEU A 57 14.46 2.28 14.60
N ALA A 58 13.55 3.01 15.24
CA ALA A 58 12.16 3.10 14.82
C ALA A 58 12.00 3.75 13.43
N SER A 59 12.81 4.76 13.11
CA SER A 59 12.80 5.41 11.80
C SER A 59 13.29 4.50 10.67
N MET A 60 14.18 3.55 10.98
CA MET A 60 14.65 2.55 10.02
C MET A 60 13.65 1.39 9.81
N SER A 61 12.71 1.21 10.72
CA SER A 61 11.73 0.14 10.59
C SER A 61 10.74 0.50 9.47
N PRO A 62 10.46 -0.42 8.52
CA PRO A 62 9.45 -0.17 7.50
C PRO A 62 8.15 0.24 8.19
N LYS A 63 7.66 1.47 7.93
CA LYS A 63 6.34 1.87 8.41
C LYS A 63 5.34 0.87 7.84
N ALA A 64 4.58 0.22 8.72
CA ALA A 64 3.51 -0.67 8.30
C ALA A 64 2.56 0.12 7.38
N ILE A 65 2.39 -0.36 6.15
CA ILE A 65 1.49 0.27 5.20
C ILE A 65 0.05 -0.06 5.63
N PRO A 66 -0.78 0.93 6.00
CA PRO A 66 -2.12 0.68 6.48
C PRO A 66 -3.02 0.11 5.37
N TYR A 67 -3.91 -0.80 5.75
CA TYR A 67 -5.00 -1.27 4.90
C TYR A 67 -6.27 -0.47 5.17
N VAL A 68 -6.79 0.18 4.14
CA VAL A 68 -8.06 0.91 4.15
C VAL A 68 -9.17 -0.03 3.74
N PRO A 69 -10.13 -0.33 4.63
CA PRO A 69 -11.25 -1.21 4.29
C PRO A 69 -12.23 -0.49 3.34
N ILE A 70 -12.67 -1.17 2.29
CA ILE A 70 -13.84 -0.76 1.49
C ILE A 70 -15.03 -1.60 1.95
N LYS A 71 -16.10 -0.92 2.36
CA LYS A 71 -17.32 -1.52 2.91
C LYS A 71 -18.52 -1.22 2.01
N GLU A 72 -19.64 -1.87 2.32
CA GLU A 72 -20.94 -1.57 1.72
C GLU A 72 -20.90 -1.61 0.18
N ILE A 73 -20.19 -2.61 -0.36
CA ILE A 73 -20.05 -2.77 -1.80
C ILE A 73 -21.39 -3.18 -2.40
N ALA A 74 -21.90 -2.35 -3.29
CA ALA A 74 -23.15 -2.56 -4.00
C ALA A 74 -22.96 -2.29 -5.49
N VAL A 75 -23.67 -3.05 -6.32
CA VAL A 75 -23.72 -2.85 -7.77
C VAL A 75 -25.17 -2.60 -8.16
N THR A 76 -25.39 -1.63 -9.04
CA THR A 76 -26.71 -1.25 -9.55
C THR A 76 -26.66 -1.07 -11.07
N GLY A 77 -27.79 -1.24 -11.74
CA GLY A 77 -27.93 -1.09 -13.19
C GLY A 77 -29.21 -1.78 -13.68
N ASP A 78 -29.63 -1.50 -14.91
CA ASP A 78 -30.94 -1.93 -15.44
C ASP A 78 -31.11 -3.45 -15.46
N THR A 79 -30.02 -4.18 -15.70
CA THR A 79 -30.01 -5.65 -15.75
C THR A 79 -29.23 -6.28 -14.60
N VAL A 80 -28.83 -5.48 -13.60
CA VAL A 80 -27.98 -5.97 -12.51
C VAL A 80 -28.83 -6.74 -11.52
N GLU A 81 -28.46 -7.99 -11.28
CA GLU A 81 -29.04 -8.83 -10.25
C GLU A 81 -27.96 -9.52 -9.43
N ARG A 82 -28.26 -9.86 -8.17
CA ARG A 82 -27.34 -10.63 -7.33
C ARG A 82 -27.66 -12.12 -7.48
N GLY A 83 -26.81 -12.82 -8.23
CA GLY A 83 -26.88 -14.25 -8.44
C GLY A 83 -26.48 -15.08 -7.20
N LYS A 84 -26.54 -16.41 -7.35
CA LYS A 84 -26.08 -17.35 -6.31
C LYS A 84 -24.57 -17.21 -6.09
N GLY A 85 -24.13 -17.43 -4.85
CA GLY A 85 -22.71 -17.32 -4.49
C GLY A 85 -22.20 -15.88 -4.35
N GLY A 86 -23.06 -14.88 -4.47
CA GLY A 86 -22.65 -13.48 -4.34
C GLY A 86 -22.05 -12.88 -5.61
N ILE A 87 -22.25 -13.51 -6.76
CA ILE A 87 -21.83 -12.99 -8.08
C ILE A 87 -22.88 -12.02 -8.60
N TRP A 88 -22.47 -10.89 -9.17
CA TRP A 88 -23.37 -9.94 -9.82
C TRP A 88 -23.60 -10.34 -11.28
N TRP A 89 -24.83 -10.62 -11.67
CA TRP A 89 -25.17 -10.94 -13.05
C TRP A 89 -25.70 -9.69 -13.76
N LEU A 90 -25.30 -9.51 -15.01
CA LEU A 90 -25.76 -8.42 -15.86
C LEU A 90 -25.63 -8.78 -17.33
N ALA A 91 -26.53 -8.28 -18.16
CA ALA A 91 -26.44 -8.48 -19.59
C ALA A 91 -25.20 -7.76 -20.15
N GLN A 92 -24.49 -8.42 -21.07
CA GLN A 92 -23.44 -7.82 -21.87
C GLN A 92 -23.97 -6.52 -22.51
N ASN A 93 -23.10 -5.50 -22.57
CA ASN A 93 -23.42 -4.15 -23.02
C ASN A 93 -24.44 -3.40 -22.15
N SER A 94 -24.83 -3.91 -20.98
CA SER A 94 -25.56 -3.11 -19.99
C SER A 94 -24.59 -2.32 -19.12
N THR A 95 -25.01 -1.11 -18.75
CA THR A 95 -24.22 -0.27 -17.83
C THR A 95 -24.43 -0.71 -16.39
N PHE A 96 -23.39 -0.55 -15.58
CA PHE A 96 -23.46 -0.74 -14.13
C PHE A 96 -22.78 0.42 -13.40
N GLU A 97 -23.23 0.64 -12.17
CA GLU A 97 -22.58 1.48 -11.19
C GLU A 97 -22.27 0.66 -9.94
N LEU A 98 -20.98 0.53 -9.62
CA LEU A 98 -20.48 -0.02 -8.38
C LEU A 98 -20.21 1.12 -7.40
N ARG A 99 -20.68 0.95 -6.17
CA ARG A 99 -20.39 1.82 -5.03
C ARG A 99 -19.71 1.05 -3.91
N GLY A 100 -18.82 1.72 -3.19
CA GLY A 100 -18.26 1.24 -1.92
C GLY A 100 -17.86 2.41 -1.03
N VAL A 101 -17.78 2.19 0.28
CA VAL A 101 -17.44 3.23 1.27
C VAL A 101 -16.02 2.98 1.78
N ALA A 102 -15.17 4.01 1.72
CA ALA A 102 -13.79 3.95 2.20
C ALA A 102 -13.35 5.31 2.76
N ALA A 103 -12.58 5.29 3.84
CA ALA A 103 -11.98 6.49 4.42
C ALA A 103 -10.77 6.94 3.59
N LEU A 104 -11.04 7.46 2.39
CA LEU A 104 -10.05 7.96 1.43
C LEU A 104 -10.36 9.42 1.09
N PRO A 105 -9.32 10.25 0.86
CA PRO A 105 -9.53 11.61 0.40
C PRO A 105 -10.14 11.64 -1.00
N ASP A 106 -10.88 12.72 -1.28
CA ASP A 106 -11.46 12.97 -2.60
C ASP A 106 -10.37 12.90 -3.68
N SER A 107 -10.60 12.06 -4.67
CA SER A 107 -9.62 11.75 -5.71
C SER A 107 -10.23 10.93 -6.83
N GLU A 108 -9.42 10.62 -7.84
CA GLU A 108 -9.78 9.65 -8.89
C GLU A 108 -8.71 8.57 -8.97
N MET A 109 -9.13 7.34 -9.29
CA MET A 109 -8.20 6.25 -9.58
C MET A 109 -8.69 5.37 -10.72
N ILE A 110 -7.78 4.66 -11.36
CA ILE A 110 -8.14 3.64 -12.34
C ILE A 110 -8.32 2.31 -11.61
N VAL A 111 -9.51 1.73 -11.73
CA VAL A 111 -9.83 0.38 -11.29
C VAL A 111 -9.63 -0.55 -12.47
N ILE A 112 -8.85 -1.60 -12.23
CA ILE A 112 -8.66 -2.70 -13.18
C ILE A 112 -9.70 -3.76 -12.84
N ILE A 113 -10.48 -4.14 -13.84
CA ILE A 113 -11.49 -5.19 -13.80
C ILE A 113 -10.98 -6.31 -14.69
N GLU A 114 -10.64 -7.45 -14.12
CA GLU A 114 -10.00 -8.55 -14.84
C GLU A 114 -11.06 -9.52 -15.36
N ARG A 115 -11.00 -9.88 -16.65
CA ARG A 115 -11.80 -10.96 -17.21
C ARG A 115 -11.06 -12.28 -16.98
N ILE A 116 -11.74 -13.25 -16.42
CA ILE A 116 -11.17 -14.53 -16.02
C ILE A 116 -11.85 -15.73 -16.69
N ILE A 117 -11.09 -16.81 -16.84
CA ILE A 117 -11.56 -18.16 -17.16
C ILE A 117 -11.08 -19.14 -16.09
N ASP A 118 -11.73 -20.30 -15.99
CA ASP A 118 -11.39 -21.35 -15.03
C ASP A 118 -11.28 -20.86 -13.57
N GLY A 119 -12.09 -19.84 -13.22
CA GLY A 119 -12.19 -19.26 -11.88
C GLY A 119 -11.08 -18.28 -11.48
N GLU A 120 -9.90 -18.35 -12.09
CA GLU A 120 -8.74 -17.54 -11.63
C GLU A 120 -7.83 -17.04 -12.75
N GLN A 121 -7.87 -17.63 -13.96
CA GLN A 121 -6.94 -17.28 -15.02
C GLN A 121 -7.39 -15.99 -15.73
N VAL A 122 -6.61 -14.91 -15.54
CA VAL A 122 -6.83 -13.63 -16.24
C VAL A 122 -6.51 -13.77 -17.74
N ILE A 123 -7.46 -13.35 -18.58
CA ILE A 123 -7.34 -13.38 -20.05
C ILE A 123 -7.48 -12.00 -20.70
N ASP A 124 -8.05 -11.02 -20.00
CA ASP A 124 -8.23 -9.65 -20.48
C ASP A 124 -8.45 -8.69 -19.29
N ASP A 125 -8.36 -7.38 -19.50
CA ASP A 125 -8.69 -6.36 -18.50
C ASP A 125 -9.47 -5.17 -19.06
N ILE A 126 -10.37 -4.64 -18.24
CA ILE A 126 -11.06 -3.37 -18.48
C ILE A 126 -10.59 -2.36 -17.43
N ARG A 127 -10.38 -1.13 -17.86
CA ARG A 127 -9.97 -0.03 -16.99
C ARG A 127 -11.12 0.96 -16.86
N ALA A 128 -11.63 1.10 -15.64
CA ALA A 128 -12.70 2.02 -15.32
C ALA A 128 -12.18 3.14 -14.42
N ARG A 129 -12.65 4.38 -14.64
CA ARG A 129 -12.37 5.48 -13.73
C ARG A 129 -13.25 5.32 -12.49
N ALA A 130 -12.61 5.28 -11.32
CA ALA A 130 -13.26 5.43 -10.03
C ALA A 130 -13.18 6.88 -9.59
N VAL A 131 -14.31 7.42 -9.14
CA VAL A 131 -14.37 8.71 -8.45
C VAL A 131 -14.54 8.45 -6.97
N ILE A 132 -13.70 9.08 -6.15
CA ILE A 132 -13.78 9.06 -4.70
C ILE A 132 -14.24 10.45 -4.28
N ALA A 133 -15.43 10.54 -3.71
CA ALA A 133 -16.00 11.77 -3.19
C ALA A 133 -16.79 11.47 -1.92
N ASP A 134 -16.61 12.26 -0.86
CA ASP A 134 -17.34 12.11 0.40
C ASP A 134 -17.26 10.67 0.97
N ASN A 135 -16.05 10.09 0.96
CA ASN A 135 -15.76 8.70 1.35
C ASN A 135 -16.48 7.61 0.52
N THR A 136 -17.09 7.97 -0.60
CA THR A 136 -17.78 7.03 -1.50
C THR A 136 -16.95 6.84 -2.76
N ILE A 137 -16.58 5.59 -3.03
CA ILE A 137 -15.96 5.15 -4.28
C ILE A 137 -17.08 4.80 -5.25
N THR A 138 -17.10 5.42 -6.42
CA THR A 138 -18.05 5.14 -7.50
C THR A 138 -17.30 4.71 -8.76
N VAL A 139 -17.63 3.54 -9.29
CA VAL A 139 -17.12 3.01 -10.56
C VAL A 139 -18.29 2.81 -11.51
N ARG A 140 -18.22 3.41 -12.70
CA ARG A 140 -19.19 3.17 -13.77
C ARG A 140 -18.53 2.41 -14.91
N GLY A 141 -19.21 1.40 -15.43
CA GLY A 141 -18.66 0.54 -16.46
C GLY A 141 -19.72 -0.16 -17.30
N GLN A 142 -19.23 -0.89 -18.29
CA GLN A 142 -20.00 -1.71 -19.20
C GLN A 142 -19.09 -2.85 -19.67
N PHE A 143 -19.60 -4.08 -19.71
CA PHE A 143 -18.86 -5.23 -20.24
C PHE A 143 -19.19 -5.42 -21.73
N SER A 144 -18.21 -5.22 -22.61
CA SER A 144 -18.38 -5.37 -24.06
C SER A 144 -18.31 -6.82 -24.55
N GLN A 145 -17.88 -7.74 -23.69
CA GLN A 145 -17.80 -9.18 -23.97
C GLN A 145 -18.49 -9.94 -22.84
N SER A 146 -19.01 -11.13 -23.14
CA SER A 146 -19.56 -12.01 -22.12
C SER A 146 -18.45 -12.72 -21.33
N GLY A 147 -18.76 -13.13 -20.11
CA GLY A 147 -17.86 -13.92 -19.27
C GLY A 147 -17.75 -13.44 -17.83
N ASN A 148 -16.80 -14.01 -17.11
CA ASN A 148 -16.59 -13.75 -15.70
C ASN A 148 -15.59 -12.61 -15.52
N TYR A 149 -15.92 -11.65 -14.67
CA TYR A 149 -15.08 -10.50 -14.36
C TYR A 149 -14.89 -10.35 -12.86
N ILE A 150 -13.70 -9.91 -12.44
CA ILE A 150 -13.39 -9.71 -11.03
C ILE A 150 -12.73 -8.35 -10.77
N ILE A 151 -13.01 -7.80 -9.59
CA ILE A 151 -12.26 -6.69 -9.00
C ILE A 151 -11.71 -7.21 -7.68
N SER A 152 -10.38 -7.30 -7.58
CA SER A 152 -9.71 -7.83 -6.40
C SER A 152 -8.83 -6.78 -5.72
N ALA A 153 -8.80 -6.81 -4.39
CA ALA A 153 -7.88 -5.98 -3.62
C ALA A 153 -6.42 -6.26 -3.99
N SER A 154 -6.07 -7.53 -4.22
CA SER A 154 -4.74 -7.96 -4.65
C SER A 154 -4.29 -7.23 -5.92
N ARG A 155 -5.15 -7.18 -6.95
CA ARG A 155 -4.78 -6.54 -8.22
C ARG A 155 -4.60 -5.03 -8.08
N LEU A 156 -5.51 -4.35 -7.39
CA LEU A 156 -5.40 -2.91 -7.16
C LEU A 156 -4.19 -2.56 -6.29
N ASN A 157 -3.90 -3.36 -5.28
CA ASN A 157 -2.76 -3.19 -4.39
C ASN A 157 -1.41 -3.34 -5.11
N LYS A 158 -1.30 -4.21 -6.12
CA LYS A 158 -0.09 -4.26 -6.98
C LYS A 158 0.12 -2.93 -7.72
N GLY A 159 -0.96 -2.28 -8.17
CA GLY A 159 -0.89 -0.95 -8.78
C GLY A 159 -0.42 0.11 -7.78
N LEU A 160 -1.02 0.13 -6.58
CA LEU A 160 -0.64 1.02 -5.49
C LEU A 160 0.81 0.82 -5.02
N GLU A 161 1.28 -0.42 -5.01
CA GLU A 161 2.66 -0.77 -4.69
C GLU A 161 3.66 -0.20 -5.71
N SER A 162 3.33 -0.27 -7.01
CA SER A 162 4.20 0.25 -8.06
C SER A 162 4.44 1.76 -8.01
N ILE A 163 3.56 2.50 -7.31
CA ILE A 163 3.66 3.95 -7.11
C ILE A 163 3.99 4.31 -5.66
N GLU A 164 4.40 3.33 -4.84
CA GLU A 164 4.73 3.50 -3.42
C GLU A 164 3.62 4.21 -2.62
N ALA A 165 2.35 3.92 -2.94
CA ALA A 165 1.23 4.55 -2.26
C ALA A 165 1.29 4.25 -0.75
N PRO A 166 0.95 5.23 0.12
CA PRO A 166 1.09 5.11 1.57
C PRO A 166 -0.02 4.27 2.22
N PHE A 167 -0.79 3.52 1.43
CA PHE A 167 -1.87 2.66 1.90
C PHE A 167 -2.10 1.48 0.94
N ARG A 168 -2.86 0.49 1.40
CA ARG A 168 -3.43 -0.62 0.61
C ARG A 168 -4.93 -0.67 0.82
N LEU A 169 -5.65 -1.33 -0.06
CA LEU A 169 -7.09 -1.54 0.03
C LEU A 169 -7.38 -2.93 0.60
N ALA A 170 -8.45 -3.05 1.39
CA ALA A 170 -8.93 -4.33 1.90
C ALA A 170 -10.44 -4.47 1.64
N PHE A 171 -10.82 -5.47 0.83
CA PHE A 171 -12.20 -5.79 0.52
C PHE A 171 -12.30 -7.20 -0.08
N GLU A 172 -13.50 -7.79 -0.03
CA GLU A 172 -13.79 -9.06 -0.69
C GLU A 172 -13.83 -8.89 -2.21
N THR A 173 -13.36 -9.88 -2.96
CA THR A 173 -13.40 -9.85 -4.43
C THR A 173 -14.83 -9.62 -4.91
N VAL A 174 -15.01 -8.65 -5.80
CA VAL A 174 -16.29 -8.40 -6.44
C VAL A 174 -16.32 -9.15 -7.75
N GLU A 175 -17.25 -10.08 -7.88
CA GLU A 175 -17.39 -10.94 -9.05
C GLU A 175 -18.61 -10.55 -9.87
N PHE A 176 -18.46 -10.61 -11.19
CA PHE A 176 -19.51 -10.36 -12.17
C PHE A 176 -19.59 -11.51 -13.18
N ASP A 177 -20.80 -11.84 -13.62
CA ASP A 177 -21.06 -12.66 -14.80
C ASP A 177 -21.81 -11.81 -15.83
N ALA A 178 -21.10 -11.44 -16.90
CA ALA A 178 -21.69 -10.75 -18.04
C ALA A 178 -22.27 -11.79 -19.01
N TYR A 179 -23.59 -11.99 -18.98
CA TYR A 179 -24.25 -12.99 -19.82
C TYR A 179 -24.66 -12.41 -21.18
N VAL A 180 -24.74 -13.28 -22.19
CA VAL A 180 -25.30 -12.91 -23.50
C VAL A 180 -26.82 -12.76 -23.34
N ALA A 181 -27.33 -11.57 -23.64
CA ALA A 181 -28.76 -11.28 -23.66
C ALA A 181 -29.49 -11.96 -24.83
#